data_AF-X0SI09-F1
#
_entry.id   AF-X0SI09-F1
#
_cell.length_a   1.000
_cell.length_b   1.000
_cell.length_c   1.000
_cell.angle_alpha   90.00
_cell.angle_beta   90.00
_cell.angle_gamma   90.00
#
_symmetry.space_group_name_H-M   'P 1'
#
loop_
_entity.id
_entity.type
_entity.pdbx_description
1 polymer ?
#
loop_
_entity_poly.entity_id
_entity_poly.type
_entity_poly.pdbx_seq_one_letter_code
_entity_poly.pdbx_strand_id
1 'polypeptide(L)'
;MLREEFQQRIAKEYRYAVTKMQEVTQLANKLFYFSVFFGEAQRVLNWEWNTDLALIHMVTQQVHTQINTTMQMPGIAQTLPIDWTILFDKLTQVASDLATYFEKTENEGSKEELYRILGHFAEIAYAVSGNGSYLYEKGALKL
;
A
#
# COMPACT_ATOMS: atom_id res chain seq x y z
N MET A 1 3.96 -8.17 20.97
CA MET A 1 3.99 -9.07 19.80
C MET A 1 2.56 -9.33 19.42
N LEU A 2 2.26 -9.41 18.12
CA LEU A 2 0.92 -9.71 17.64
C LEU A 2 0.63 -11.20 17.87
N ARG A 3 -0.57 -11.57 18.34
CA ARG A 3 -0.94 -13.00 18.42
C ARG A 3 -0.87 -13.69 17.06
N GLU A 4 -0.37 -14.93 17.05
CA GLU A 4 -0.19 -15.76 15.85
C GLU A 4 -1.49 -15.86 15.01
N GLU A 5 -2.65 -16.02 15.68
CA GLU A 5 -3.96 -16.09 15.02
C GLU A 5 -4.26 -14.86 14.15
N PHE A 6 -3.86 -13.67 14.60
CA PHE A 6 -4.07 -12.43 13.87
C PHE A 6 -3.02 -12.22 12.80
N GLN A 7 -1.78 -12.63 13.04
CA GLN A 7 -0.73 -12.62 12.02
C GLN A 7 -1.13 -13.50 10.83
N GLN A 8 -1.57 -14.74 11.08
CA GLN A 8 -2.03 -15.66 10.03
C GLN A 8 -3.26 -15.13 9.28
N ARG A 9 -4.20 -14.50 10.00
CA ARG A 9 -5.34 -13.83 9.38
C ARG A 9 -4.90 -12.72 8.43
N ILE A 10 -4.03 -11.80 8.89
CA ILE A 10 -3.53 -10.69 8.07
C ILE A 10 -2.80 -11.23 6.85
N ALA A 11 -1.89 -12.20 7.03
CA ALA A 11 -1.14 -12.81 5.94
C ALA A 11 -2.08 -13.35 4.85
N LYS A 12 -3.12 -14.11 5.25
CA LYS A 12 -4.10 -14.68 4.33
C LYS A 12 -4.88 -13.61 3.56
N GLU A 13 -5.42 -12.62 4.24
CA GLU A 13 -6.24 -11.58 3.62
C GLU A 13 -5.40 -10.66 2.72
N TYR A 14 -4.19 -10.30 3.15
CA TYR A 14 -3.28 -9.49 2.34
C TYR A 14 -2.84 -10.24 1.08
N ARG A 15 -2.51 -11.53 1.19
CA ARG A 15 -2.17 -12.35 0.02
C ARG A 15 -3.33 -12.45 -0.95
N TYR A 16 -4.56 -12.68 -0.45
CA TYR A 16 -5.75 -12.69 -1.28
C TYR A 16 -5.93 -11.37 -2.04
N ALA A 17 -5.79 -10.23 -1.34
CA ALA A 17 -5.88 -8.91 -1.96
C ALA A 17 -4.83 -8.71 -3.06
N VAL A 18 -3.58 -9.09 -2.82
CA VAL A 18 -2.48 -9.00 -3.81
C VAL A 18 -2.80 -9.83 -5.05
N THR A 19 -3.23 -11.09 -4.87
CA THR A 19 -3.62 -11.95 -5.99
C THR A 19 -4.71 -11.29 -6.82
N LYS A 20 -5.71 -10.69 -6.17
CA LYS A 20 -6.79 -9.98 -6.87
C LYS A 20 -6.31 -8.71 -7.57
N MET A 21 -5.38 -7.95 -6.99
CA MET A 21 -4.75 -6.79 -7.64
C MET A 21 -3.96 -7.20 -8.89
N GLN A 22 -3.36 -8.39 -8.91
CA GLN A 22 -2.63 -8.91 -10.07
C GLN A 22 -3.57 -9.42 -11.18
N GLU A 23 -4.71 -10.02 -10.81
CA GLU A 23 -5.68 -10.58 -11.77
C GLU A 23 -6.50 -9.51 -12.51
N VAL A 24 -6.79 -8.37 -11.86
CA VAL A 24 -7.66 -7.35 -12.44
C VAL A 24 -6.90 -6.36 -13.32
N THR A 25 -7.49 -6.01 -14.46
CA THR A 25 -6.94 -5.04 -15.41
C THR A 25 -7.31 -3.59 -15.08
N GLN A 26 -8.50 -3.38 -14.49
CA GLN A 26 -9.00 -2.04 -14.17
C GLN A 26 -8.31 -1.48 -12.92
N LEU A 27 -7.70 -0.30 -13.03
CA LEU A 27 -6.96 0.35 -11.93
C LEU A 27 -7.84 0.62 -10.71
N ALA A 28 -9.10 1.02 -10.92
CA ALA A 28 -10.06 1.20 -9.84
C ALA A 28 -10.29 -0.09 -9.03
N ASN A 29 -10.30 -1.25 -9.70
CA ASN A 29 -10.42 -2.54 -9.03
C ASN A 29 -9.15 -2.89 -8.24
N LYS A 30 -7.96 -2.57 -8.76
CA LYS A 30 -6.71 -2.71 -8.00
C LYS A 30 -6.76 -1.87 -6.72
N LEU A 31 -7.24 -0.63 -6.80
CA LEU A 31 -7.38 0.25 -5.64
C LEU A 31 -8.42 -0.26 -4.63
N PHE A 32 -9.53 -0.83 -5.12
CA PHE A 32 -10.52 -1.50 -4.28
C PHE A 32 -9.89 -2.65 -3.47
N TYR A 33 -9.14 -3.56 -4.11
CA TYR A 33 -8.48 -4.65 -3.38
C TYR A 33 -7.38 -4.14 -2.44
N PHE A 34 -6.67 -3.08 -2.81
CA PHE A 34 -5.71 -2.42 -1.92
C PHE A 34 -6.36 -1.90 -0.62
N SER A 35 -7.66 -1.61 -0.61
CA SER A 35 -8.35 -1.17 0.62
C SER A 35 -8.35 -2.21 1.74
N VAL A 36 -8.14 -3.49 1.43
CA VAL A 36 -8.02 -4.58 2.40
C VAL A 36 -6.87 -4.32 3.39
N PHE A 37 -5.79 -3.65 2.96
CA PHE A 37 -4.61 -3.44 3.79
C PHE A 37 -4.90 -2.62 5.05
N PHE A 38 -5.49 -1.44 4.89
CA PHE A 38 -5.91 -0.63 6.04
C PHE A 38 -7.17 -1.19 6.72
N GLY A 39 -8.03 -1.90 5.98
CA GLY A 39 -9.24 -2.51 6.51
C GLY A 39 -8.96 -3.62 7.52
N GLU A 40 -8.13 -4.61 7.17
CA GLU A 40 -7.79 -5.71 8.08
C GLU A 40 -6.88 -5.25 9.23
N ALA A 41 -5.97 -4.30 8.99
CA ALA A 41 -5.20 -3.69 10.08
C ALA A 41 -6.14 -3.05 11.12
N GLN A 42 -7.14 -2.28 10.68
CA GLN A 42 -8.15 -1.69 11.58
C GLN A 42 -8.96 -2.75 12.34
N ARG A 43 -9.36 -3.84 11.66
CA ARG A 43 -10.11 -4.92 12.33
C ARG A 43 -9.30 -5.56 13.44
N VAL A 44 -8.03 -5.87 13.18
CA VAL A 44 -7.15 -6.48 14.19
C VAL A 44 -6.89 -5.51 15.35
N LEU A 45 -6.70 -4.22 15.07
CA LEU A 45 -6.57 -3.20 16.11
C LEU A 45 -7.77 -3.12 17.07
N ASN A 46 -8.98 -3.46 16.59
CA ASN A 46 -10.16 -3.51 17.46
C ASN A 46 -10.13 -4.69 18.46
N TRP A 47 -9.31 -5.73 18.20
CA TRP A 47 -9.14 -6.88 19.09
C TRP A 47 -7.85 -6.82 19.89
N GLU A 48 -6.79 -6.25 19.33
CA GLU A 48 -5.47 -6.17 19.96
C GLU A 48 -4.69 -4.96 19.47
N TRP A 49 -4.27 -4.12 20.42
CA TRP A 49 -3.45 -2.96 20.11
C TRP A 49 -2.04 -3.38 19.65
N ASN A 50 -1.61 -2.83 18.52
CA ASN A 50 -0.26 -2.99 18.00
C ASN A 50 0.15 -1.73 17.23
N THR A 51 1.26 -1.09 17.64
CA THR A 51 1.75 0.16 17.03
C THR A 51 2.09 0.00 15.56
N ASP A 52 2.66 -1.14 15.16
CA ASP A 52 3.05 -1.39 13.77
C ASP A 52 1.80 -1.57 12.88
N LEU A 53 0.74 -2.21 13.39
CA LEU A 53 -0.56 -2.27 12.70
C LEU A 53 -1.23 -0.90 12.56
N ALA A 54 -1.13 -0.05 13.59
CA ALA A 54 -1.64 1.32 13.51
C ALA A 54 -0.90 2.12 12.42
N LEU A 55 0.42 1.95 12.32
CA LEU A 55 1.22 2.59 11.29
C LEU A 55 0.85 2.06 9.88
N ILE A 56 0.69 0.74 9.72
CA ILE A 56 0.23 0.13 8.46
C ILE A 56 -1.13 0.72 8.06
N HIS A 57 -2.09 0.78 8.98
CA HIS A 57 -3.40 1.35 8.73
C HIS A 57 -3.29 2.80 8.23
N MET A 58 -2.58 3.66 8.96
CA MET A 58 -2.46 5.08 8.59
C MET A 58 -1.80 5.27 7.23
N VAL A 59 -0.67 4.58 6.98
CA VAL A 59 0.08 4.73 5.72
C VAL A 59 -0.74 4.22 4.54
N THR A 60 -1.29 3.01 4.63
CA THR A 60 -2.03 2.41 3.49
C THR A 60 -3.37 3.12 3.24
N GLN A 61 -4.04 3.62 4.27
CA GLN A 61 -5.22 4.47 4.11
C GLN A 61 -4.88 5.80 3.42
N GLN A 62 -3.76 6.43 3.80
CA GLN A 62 -3.31 7.67 3.18
C GLN A 62 -2.96 7.46 1.70
N VAL A 63 -2.27 6.37 1.36
CA VAL A 63 -1.95 5.99 -0.02
C VAL A 63 -3.23 5.85 -0.84
N HIS A 64 -4.19 5.08 -0.34
CA HIS A 64 -5.47 4.88 -1.02
C HIS A 64 -6.20 6.20 -1.24
N THR A 65 -6.31 7.01 -0.19
CA THR A 65 -7.00 8.30 -0.23
C THR A 65 -6.34 9.22 -1.25
N GLN A 66 -5.02 9.36 -1.20
CA GLN A 66 -4.28 10.23 -2.10
C GLN A 66 -4.44 9.80 -3.56
N ILE A 67 -4.27 8.51 -3.87
CA ILE A 67 -4.46 7.98 -5.22
C ILE A 67 -5.90 8.21 -5.68
N ASN A 68 -6.88 7.83 -4.85
CA ASN A 68 -8.29 7.96 -5.20
C ASN A 68 -8.67 9.42 -5.45
N THR A 69 -8.28 10.35 -4.56
CA THR A 69 -8.53 11.78 -4.74
C THR A 69 -7.91 12.27 -6.02
N THR A 70 -6.63 11.98 -6.30
CA THR A 70 -5.98 12.41 -7.53
C THR A 70 -6.67 11.85 -8.78
N MET A 71 -7.06 10.57 -8.79
CA MET A 71 -7.76 9.95 -9.93
C MET A 71 -9.13 10.58 -10.20
N GLN A 72 -9.81 11.08 -9.17
CA GLN A 72 -11.14 11.70 -9.28
C GLN A 72 -11.08 13.20 -9.63
N MET A 73 -9.89 13.84 -9.59
CA MET A 73 -9.75 15.25 -9.91
C MET A 73 -9.79 15.49 -11.44
N PRO A 74 -10.80 16.23 -11.96
CA PRO A 74 -10.90 16.51 -13.39
C PRO A 74 -9.68 17.29 -13.89
N GLY A 75 -9.06 16.83 -14.99
CA GLY A 75 -7.92 17.49 -15.64
C GLY A 75 -6.56 17.34 -14.95
N ILE A 76 -6.49 16.88 -13.69
CA ILE A 76 -5.21 16.66 -12.99
C ILE A 76 -4.68 15.25 -13.26
N ALA A 77 -5.52 14.23 -13.15
CA ALA A 77 -5.09 12.85 -13.39
C ALA A 77 -4.50 12.62 -14.79
N GLN A 78 -4.96 13.38 -15.79
CA GLN A 78 -4.48 13.32 -17.17
C GLN A 78 -3.23 14.18 -17.44
N THR A 79 -2.87 15.08 -16.53
CA THR A 79 -1.72 15.99 -16.69
C THR A 79 -0.52 15.58 -15.86
N LEU A 80 -0.66 14.59 -14.98
CA LEU A 80 0.48 14.06 -14.26
C LEU A 80 1.47 13.36 -15.20
N PRO A 81 2.79 13.57 -15.01
CA PRO A 81 3.84 12.94 -15.81
C PRO A 81 4.00 11.43 -15.51
N ILE A 82 3.31 10.91 -14.49
CA ILE A 82 3.36 9.51 -14.07
C ILE A 82 2.39 8.68 -14.90
N ASP A 83 2.89 7.55 -15.42
CA ASP A 83 2.03 6.49 -15.95
C ASP A 83 1.31 5.77 -14.81
N TRP A 84 -0.01 5.84 -14.81
CA TRP A 84 -0.84 5.19 -13.81
C TRP A 84 -0.65 3.67 -13.77
N THR A 85 -0.35 3.03 -14.90
CA THR A 85 -0.06 1.58 -14.94
C THR A 85 1.19 1.26 -14.13
N ILE A 86 2.27 2.00 -14.35
CA ILE A 86 3.53 1.86 -13.60
C ILE A 86 3.30 2.08 -12.10
N LEU A 87 2.54 3.11 -11.74
CA LEU A 87 2.21 3.39 -10.35
C LEU A 87 1.45 2.25 -9.69
N PHE A 88 0.44 1.69 -10.36
CA PHE A 88 -0.36 0.60 -9.82
C PHE A 88 0.39 -0.74 -9.79
N ASP A 89 1.32 -0.97 -10.73
CA ASP A 89 2.20 -2.13 -10.68
C ASP A 89 3.16 -2.03 -9.50
N LYS A 90 3.70 -0.83 -9.24
CA LYS A 90 4.51 -0.57 -8.05
C LYS A 90 3.71 -0.73 -6.76
N LEU A 91 2.48 -0.21 -6.71
CA LEU A 91 1.57 -0.40 -5.57
C LEU A 91 1.30 -1.88 -5.30
N THR A 92 1.05 -2.66 -6.36
CA THR A 92 0.82 -4.10 -6.26
C THR A 92 2.06 -4.83 -5.76
N GLN A 93 3.25 -4.43 -6.22
CA GLN A 93 4.52 -4.99 -5.73
C GLN A 93 4.73 -4.72 -4.23
N VAL A 94 4.59 -3.47 -3.79
CA VAL A 94 4.80 -3.11 -2.37
C VAL A 94 3.73 -3.74 -1.47
N ALA A 95 2.51 -3.89 -1.97
CA ALA A 95 1.45 -4.68 -1.32
C ALA A 95 1.84 -6.16 -1.20
N SER A 96 2.46 -6.75 -2.22
CA SER A 96 2.99 -8.12 -2.16
C SER A 96 4.14 -8.24 -1.15
N ASP A 97 5.01 -7.25 -1.06
CA ASP A 97 6.10 -7.22 -0.06
C ASP A 97 5.53 -7.20 1.35
N LEU A 98 4.48 -6.40 1.60
CA LEU A 98 3.80 -6.36 2.90
C LEU A 98 3.07 -7.68 3.22
N ALA A 99 2.40 -8.30 2.25
CA ALA A 99 1.81 -9.63 2.44
C ALA A 99 2.88 -10.66 2.82
N THR A 100 4.00 -10.64 2.10
CA THR A 100 5.15 -11.54 2.35
C THR A 100 5.74 -11.30 3.74
N TYR A 101 5.83 -10.04 4.19
CA TYR A 101 6.28 -9.71 5.54
C TYR A 101 5.42 -10.39 6.63
N PHE A 102 4.10 -10.47 6.46
CA PHE A 102 3.21 -11.15 7.41
C PHE A 102 3.20 -12.68 7.27
N GLU A 103 3.54 -13.22 6.10
CA GLU A 103 3.70 -14.66 5.86
C GLU A 103 4.96 -15.25 6.52
N LYS A 104 5.98 -14.41 6.74
CA LYS A 104 7.19 -14.81 7.47
C LYS A 104 6.86 -15.24 8.89
N THR A 105 7.60 -16.23 9.41
CA THR A 105 7.47 -16.66 10.81
C THR A 105 7.97 -15.57 11.76
N GLU A 106 7.56 -15.60 13.03
CA GLU A 106 7.82 -14.55 14.05
C GLU A 106 9.30 -14.08 14.17
N ASN A 107 10.27 -14.83 13.65
CA ASN A 107 11.71 -14.53 13.75
C ASN A 107 12.38 -14.06 12.44
N GLU A 108 11.64 -13.94 11.34
CA GLU A 108 12.23 -13.62 10.01
C GLU A 108 11.96 -12.20 9.52
N GLY A 109 10.95 -11.52 10.06
CA GLY A 109 10.63 -10.13 9.74
C GLY A 109 11.30 -9.15 10.70
N SER A 110 12.08 -8.20 10.16
CA SER A 110 12.65 -7.10 10.96
C SER A 110 11.77 -5.84 10.91
N LYS A 111 11.79 -5.02 11.96
CA LYS A 111 11.06 -3.73 11.94
C LYS A 111 11.60 -2.81 10.85
N GLU A 112 12.90 -2.89 10.58
CA GLU A 112 13.58 -2.19 9.50
C GLU A 112 12.98 -2.55 8.14
N GLU A 113 12.67 -3.84 7.92
CA GLU A 113 11.99 -4.28 6.71
C GLU A 113 10.59 -3.70 6.59
N LEU A 114 9.79 -3.76 7.66
CA LEU A 114 8.45 -3.17 7.67
C LEU A 114 8.50 -1.67 7.34
N TYR A 115 9.37 -0.92 8.00
CA TYR A 115 9.48 0.53 7.79
C TYR A 115 9.97 0.87 6.39
N ARG A 116 10.83 0.04 5.79
CA ARG A 116 11.20 0.18 4.37
C ARG A 116 10.00 -0.03 3.45
N ILE A 117 9.19 -1.08 3.68
CA ILE A 117 7.97 -1.34 2.89
C ILE A 117 7.00 -0.16 3.00
N LEU A 118 6.77 0.34 4.22
CA LEU A 118 5.90 1.51 4.45
C LEU A 118 6.47 2.79 3.83
N GLY A 119 7.80 2.94 3.79
CA GLY A 119 8.47 4.01 3.06
C GLY A 119 8.13 4.00 1.57
N HIS A 120 8.15 2.82 0.93
CA HIS A 120 7.78 2.71 -0.49
C HIS A 120 6.30 3.02 -0.75
N PHE A 121 5.41 2.68 0.18
CA PHE A 121 4.02 3.15 0.12
C PHE A 121 3.95 4.68 0.16
N ALA A 122 4.67 5.31 1.09
CA ALA A 122 4.70 6.76 1.18
C ALA A 122 5.27 7.42 -0.10
N GLU A 123 6.29 6.84 -0.72
CA GLU A 123 6.84 7.29 -2.01
C GLU A 123 5.79 7.26 -3.12
N ILE A 124 5.01 6.18 -3.22
CA ILE A 124 3.91 6.05 -4.20
C ILE A 124 2.85 7.15 -3.99
N ALA A 125 2.39 7.33 -2.74
CA ALA A 125 1.41 8.36 -2.42
C ALA A 125 1.96 9.76 -2.72
N TYR A 126 3.23 9.99 -2.40
CA TYR A 126 3.88 11.27 -2.63
C TYR A 126 4.02 11.58 -4.12
N ALA A 127 4.32 10.57 -4.94
CA ALA A 127 4.53 10.73 -6.39
C ALA A 127 3.33 11.36 -7.11
N VAL A 128 2.10 11.10 -6.63
CA VAL A 128 0.86 11.67 -7.18
C VAL A 128 0.41 12.96 -6.49
N SER A 129 1.25 13.53 -5.63
CA SER A 129 1.09 14.90 -5.12
C SER A 129 1.69 15.92 -6.10
N GLY A 130 1.34 17.20 -5.96
CA GLY A 130 1.91 18.25 -6.82
C GLY A 130 3.44 18.31 -6.80
N ASN A 131 4.05 18.29 -5.61
CA ASN A 131 5.52 18.33 -5.52
C ASN A 131 6.16 16.99 -5.92
N GLY A 132 5.57 15.86 -5.56
CA GLY A 132 6.12 14.56 -5.96
C GLY A 132 6.06 14.33 -7.47
N SER A 133 5.00 14.79 -8.14
CA SER A 133 4.91 14.75 -9.60
C SER A 133 5.97 15.62 -10.27
N TYR A 134 6.24 16.81 -9.71
CA TYR A 134 7.35 17.67 -10.16
C TYR A 134 8.73 17.00 -9.97
N LEU A 135 8.96 16.34 -8.83
CA LEU A 135 10.20 15.61 -8.59
C LEU A 135 10.35 14.36 -9.47
N TYR A 136 9.25 13.72 -9.81
CA TYR A 136 9.21 12.61 -10.76
C TYR A 136 9.58 13.08 -12.18
N GLU A 137 9.01 14.20 -12.62
CA GLU A 137 9.33 14.84 -13.92
C GLU A 137 10.83 15.17 -14.02
N LYS A 138 11.44 15.63 -12.93
CA LYS A 138 12.88 15.92 -12.86
C LYS A 138 13.76 14.67 -12.72
N GLY A 139 13.18 13.49 -12.59
CA GLY A 139 13.88 12.22 -12.38
C GLY A 139 14.53 12.07 -10.99
N ALA A 140 14.19 12.95 -10.04
CA ALA A 140 14.67 12.88 -8.66
C ALA A 140 13.88 11.85 -7.83
N LEU A 141 12.58 11.71 -8.12
CA LEU A 141 11.74 10.62 -7.62
C LEU A 141 11.57 9.57 -8.72
N LYS A 142 11.68 8.29 -8.38
CA LYS A 142 11.49 7.17 -9.30
C LYS A 142 10.63 6.11 -8.63
N LEU A 143 9.74 5.49 -9.39
CA LEU A 143 8.88 4.38 -8.96
C LEU A 143 9.34 3.07 -9.60
#